data_AF-A0A2T1DEB4-F1
#
_entry.id   AF-A0A2T1DEB4-F1
#
_cell.length_a   1.000
_cell.length_b   1.000
_cell.length_c   1.000
_cell.angle_alpha   90.00
_cell.angle_beta   90.00
_cell.angle_gamma   90.00
#
_symmetry.space_group_name_H-M   'P 1'
#
loop_
_entity.id
_entity.type
_entity.pdbx_description
1 polymer ?
#
loop_
_entity_poly.entity_id
_entity_poly.type
_entity_poly.pdbx_seq_one_letter_code
_entity_poly.pdbx_strand_id
1 'polypeptide(L)' 'MNQSPNVAVKIFLYIIGTLLVFMSIVLIVQAFGVQVPREVIYGLVVLAIGSGILAGVRRWYG' A
#
# COMPACT_ATOMS: atom_id res chain seq x y z
N MET A 1 -14.50 -5.83 -25.16
CA MET A 1 -13.69 -5.93 -23.92
C MET A 1 -13.96 -4.68 -23.08
N ASN A 2 -15.00 -4.69 -22.25
CA ASN A 2 -15.36 -3.52 -21.43
C ASN A 2 -16.02 -3.95 -20.11
N GLN A 3 -15.46 -4.98 -19.47
CA GLN A 3 -15.86 -5.33 -18.12
C GLN A 3 -15.12 -4.40 -17.17
N SER A 4 -15.88 -3.54 -16.49
CA SER A 4 -15.39 -2.68 -15.42
C SER A 4 -14.62 -3.55 -14.41
N PRO A 5 -13.36 -3.19 -14.07
CA PRO A 5 -12.55 -4.02 -13.18
C PRO A 5 -13.29 -4.25 -11.87
N ASN A 6 -13.30 -5.50 -11.42
CA ASN A 6 -13.91 -5.92 -10.15
C ASN A 6 -13.38 -5.02 -9.02
N VAL A 7 -14.27 -4.56 -8.15
CA VAL A 7 -13.95 -3.58 -7.09
C VAL A 7 -12.76 -4.03 -6.24
N ALA A 8 -12.61 -5.33 -5.98
CA ALA A 8 -11.44 -5.85 -5.27
C ALA A 8 -10.12 -5.65 -6.02
N VAL A 9 -10.12 -5.81 -7.35
CA VAL A 9 -8.92 -5.59 -8.15
C VAL A 9 -8.54 -4.11 -8.12
N LYS A 10 -9.52 -3.20 -8.16
CA LYS A 10 -9.26 -1.76 -8.02
C LYS A 10 -8.66 -1.41 -6.66
N ILE A 11 -9.23 -1.95 -5.57
CA ILE A 11 -8.73 -1.69 -4.22
C ILE A 11 -7.32 -2.27 -4.02
N PHE A 12 -7.09 -3.50 -4.52
CA PHE A 12 -5.78 -4.15 -4.46
C PHE A 12 -4.71 -3.34 -5.21
N LEU A 13 -5.01 -2.91 -6.44
CA LEU A 13 -4.11 -2.07 -7.23
C LEU A 13 -3.86 -0.72 -6.57
N TYR A 14 -4.88 -0.13 -5.92
CA TYR A 14 -4.73 1.13 -5.19
C TYR A 14 -3.78 0.98 -4.00
N ILE A 15 -3.98 -0.04 -3.15
CA ILE A 15 -3.13 -0.29 -1.98
C ILE A 15 -1.68 -0.57 -2.40
N ILE A 16 -1.48 -1.45 -3.39
CA ILE A 16 -0.14 -1.77 -3.89
C ILE A 16 0.50 -0.56 -4.53
N GLY A 17 -0.23 0.21 -5.34
CA GLY A 17 0.26 1.43 -5.95
C GLY A 17 0.74 2.43 -4.92
N THR A 18 -0.06 2.67 -3.88
CA THR A 18 0.33 3.56 -2.77
C THR A 18 1.57 3.05 -2.04
N LEU A 19 1.67 1.74 -1.75
CA LEU A 19 2.86 1.16 -1.11
C LEU A 19 4.11 1.30 -1.96
N LEU A 20 4.01 1.09 -3.28
CA LEU A 20 5.14 1.27 -4.20
C LEU A 20 5.62 2.73 -4.23
N VAL A 21 4.71 3.70 -4.16
CA VAL A 21 5.06 5.12 -4.07
C VAL A 21 5.84 5.40 -2.78
N PHE A 22 5.35 4.91 -1.63
CA PHE A 22 6.07 5.07 -0.36
C PHE A 22 7.44 4.39 -0.36
N MET A 23 7.53 3.19 -0.92
CA MET A 23 8.80 2.48 -1.06
C MET A 23 9.79 3.27 -1.92
N SER A 24 9.31 3.89 -3.00
CA SER A 24 10.12 4.74 -3.89
C SER A 24 10.66 5.96 -3.15
N ILE A 25 9.83 6.61 -2.32
CA ILE A 25 10.28 7.73 -1.48
C ILE A 25 11.36 7.28 -0.49
N VAL A 26 11.16 6.14 0.18
CA VAL A 26 12.15 5.58 1.12
C VAL A 26 13.48 5.30 0.43
N LEU A 27 13.46 4.73 -0.78
CA LEU A 27 14.67 4.45 -1.56
C LEU A 27 15.38 5.72 -1.98
N ILE A 28 14.64 6.75 -2.42
CA ILE A 28 15.21 8.06 -2.77
C ILE A 28 15.89 8.68 -1.54
N VAL A 29 15.22 8.69 -0.38
CA VAL A 29 15.76 9.21 0.87
C VAL A 29 17.05 8.47 1.28
N GLN A 30 17.08 7.14 1.16
CA GLN A 30 18.29 6.35 1.40
C GLN A 30 19.41 6.64 0.40
N ALA A 31 19.08 6.91 -0.87
CA ALA A 31 20.07 7.26 -1.90
C ALA A 31 20.80 8.58 -1.60
N PHE A 32 20.17 9.49 -0.84
CA PHE A 32 20.81 10.72 -0.33
C PHE A 32 21.59 10.51 0.98
N GLY A 33 21.76 9.26 1.43
CA GLY A 33 22.51 8.92 2.64
C GLY A 33 21.74 9.12 3.95
N VAL A 34 20.44 9.42 3.88
CA VAL A 34 19.61 9.54 5.08
C VAL A 34 19.22 8.15 5.56
N GLN A 35 19.60 7.83 6.80
CA GLN A 35 19.20 6.58 7.43
C GLN A 35 17.70 6.63 7.75
N VAL A 36 16.94 5.72 7.14
CA VAL A 36 15.51 5.57 7.42
C VAL A 36 15.35 4.69 8.66
N PRO A 37 14.68 5.18 9.73
CA PRO A 37 14.44 4.38 10.92
C PRO A 37 13.64 3.11 10.59
N ARG A 38 13.94 2.00 11.25
CA ARG A 38 13.20 0.73 11.01
C ARG A 38 11.72 0.87 11.33
N GLU A 39 11.39 1.76 12.26
CA GLU A 39 10.04 2.13 12.67
C GLU A 39 9.21 2.63 11.48
N VAL A 40 9.82 3.36 10.54
CA VAL A 40 9.15 3.84 9.31
C VAL A 40 8.79 2.65 8.41
N ILE A 41 9.69 1.68 8.28
CA ILE A 41 9.44 0.46 7.50
C ILE A 41 8.33 -0.37 8.16
N TYR A 42 8.38 -0.56 9.48
CA TYR A 42 7.33 -1.27 10.21
C TYR A 42 5.98 -0.53 10.12
N GLY A 43 5.98 0.80 10.17
CA GLY A 43 4.77 1.61 9.96
C GLY A 43 4.14 1.38 8.59
N LEU A 44 4.95 1.31 7.53
CA LEU A 44 4.48 0.98 6.19
C LEU A 44 3.90 -0.44 6.11
N VAL A 45 4.51 -1.41 6.79
CA VAL A 45 3.99 -2.79 6.86
C VAL A 45 2.65 -2.84 7.59
N VAL A 46 2.51 -2.15 8.73
CA VAL A 46 1.24 -2.08 9.47
C VAL A 46 0.16 -1.39 8.65
N LEU A 47 0.49 -0.31 7.93
CA LEU A 47 -0.44 0.34 7.00
C LEU A 47 -0.86 -0.59 5.86
N ALA A 48 0.06 -1.38 5.31
CA ALA A 48 -0.25 -2.37 4.28
C ALA A 48 -1.24 -3.43 4.79
N ILE A 49 -0.99 -3.96 6.00
CA ILE A 49 -1.85 -4.97 6.62
C ILE A 49 -3.23 -4.37 6.96
N GLY A 50 -3.25 -3.20 7.60
CA GLY A 50 -4.49 -2.52 8.00
C GLY A 50 -5.35 -2.15 6.80
N SER A 51 -4.76 -1.62 5.73
CA SER A 51 -5.50 -1.31 4.50
C SER A 51 -6.03 -2.57 3.81
N GLY A 52 -5.26 -3.68 3.80
CA GLY A 52 -5.72 -4.98 3.31
C GLY A 52 -6.90 -5.54 4.09
N ILE A 53 -6.86 -5.45 5.43
CA ILE A 53 -7.97 -5.89 6.31
C ILE A 53 -9.21 -5.02 6.08
N LEU A 54 -9.07 -3.68 6.07
CA LEU A 54 -10.19 -2.78 5.81
C LEU A 54 -10.81 -3.01 4.43
N ALA A 55 -9.99 -3.27 3.41
CA ALA A 55 -10.45 -3.63 2.08
C ALA A 55 -11.25 -4.93 2.07
N GLY A 56 -10.78 -5.96 2.78
CA GLY A 56 -11.48 -7.23 2.94
C GLY A 56 -12.81 -7.09 3.67
N VAL A 57 -12.83 -6.35 4.79
CA VAL A 57 -14.03 -6.11 5.59
C VAL A 57 -15.08 -5.32 4.80
N ARG A 58 -14.69 -4.27 4.07
CA ARG A 58 -15.62 -3.49 3.25
C ARG A 58 -16.33 -4.34 2.18
N ARG A 59 -15.64 -5.34 1.63
CA ARG A 59 -16.22 -6.29 0.66
C ARG A 59 -17.16 -7.32 1.30
N TRP A 60 -17.04 -7.56 2.60
CA TRP A 60 -17.89 -8.51 3.32
C TRP A 60 -19.22 -7.89 3.77
N TYR A 61 -19.25 -6.57 3.97
CA TYR A 61 -20.41 -5.82 4.45
C TYR A 61 -21.14 -4.99 3.38
N GLY A 62 -20.70 -4.98 2.12
CA GLY A 62 -21.31 -4.21 1.01
C GLY A 62 -21.30 -4.97 -0.29
#